data_AF-A0A7W5B1T7-F1
#
_entry.id   AF-A0A7W5B1T7-F1
#
_cell.length_a   1.000
_cell.length_b   1.000
_cell.length_c   1.000
_cell.angle_alpha   90.00
_cell.angle_beta   90.00
_cell.angle_gamma   90.00
#
_symmetry.space_group_name_H-M   'P 1'
#
loop_
_entity.id
_entity.type
_entity.pdbx_description
1 polymer ?
#
loop_
_entity_poly.entity_id
_entity_poly.type
_entity_poly.pdbx_seq_one_letter_code
_entity_poly.pdbx_strand_id
1 'polypeptide(L)' 'MSEDDFIITPKEDKSVTITIRIDKALQEKFDHLSKLSNRSRNELINLALEYAMNNAKFIKQTDKKR' A
#
# COMPACT_ATOMS: atom_id res chain seq x y z
N MET A 1 31.78 16.50 -19.67
CA MET A 1 30.91 15.42 -19.19
C MET A 1 30.78 14.50 -20.39
N SER A 2 31.43 13.34 -20.33
CA SER A 2 31.50 12.44 -21.47
C SER A 2 30.20 11.64 -21.53
N GLU A 3 29.75 11.24 -22.72
CA GLU A 3 28.46 10.55 -22.90
C GLU A 3 28.41 9.13 -22.28
N ASP A 4 29.54 8.64 -21.75
CA ASP A 4 29.71 7.30 -21.15
C ASP A 4 29.80 7.30 -19.60
N ASP A 5 29.51 8.43 -18.95
CA ASP A 5 29.62 8.52 -17.49
C ASP A 5 28.48 7.72 -16.81
N PHE A 6 28.83 6.64 -16.08
CA PHE A 6 27.88 5.90 -15.24
C PHE A 6 27.57 6.69 -13.96
N ILE A 7 26.51 7.50 -13.99
CA ILE A 7 26.10 8.34 -12.86
C ILE A 7 25.34 7.51 -11.83
N ILE A 8 25.97 7.24 -10.68
CA ILE A 8 25.33 6.60 -9.54
C ILE A 8 24.58 7.68 -8.74
N THR A 9 23.24 7.58 -8.68
CA THR A 9 22.43 8.42 -7.81
C THR A 9 22.26 7.77 -6.43
N PRO A 10 22.26 8.57 -5.34
CA PRO A 10 21.97 8.05 -4.01
C PRO A 10 20.59 7.42 -3.95
N LYS A 11 20.48 6.27 -3.28
CA LYS A 11 19.22 5.56 -3.12
C LYS A 11 18.31 6.35 -2.17
N GLU A 12 17.15 6.79 -2.66
CA GLU A 12 16.08 7.32 -1.81
C GLU A 12 15.25 6.16 -1.26
N ASP A 13 15.45 5.81 0.01
CA ASP A 13 14.64 4.80 0.69
C ASP A 13 13.23 5.36 1.01
N LYS A 14 12.31 5.24 0.05
CA LYS A 14 10.90 5.71 0.18
C LYS A 14 9.95 4.67 0.78
N SER A 15 10.41 3.42 0.94
CA SER A 15 9.58 2.31 1.42
C SER A 15 9.92 1.94 2.85
N VAL A 16 8.91 1.84 3.71
CA VAL A 16 9.03 1.29 5.07
C VAL A 16 8.44 -0.12 5.09
N THR A 17 9.11 -1.05 5.76
CA THR A 17 8.57 -2.40 5.98
C THR A 17 7.74 -2.41 7.26
N ILE A 18 6.49 -2.88 7.17
CA ILE A 18 5.60 -3.07 8.31
C ILE A 18 5.24 -4.55 8.45
N THR A 19 5.08 -5.03 9.69
CA THR A 19 4.54 -6.36 9.97
C THR A 19 3.13 -6.22 10.53
N ILE A 20 2.15 -6.81 9.87
CA ILE A 20 0.74 -6.75 10.27
C ILE A 20 0.19 -8.18 10.42
N ARG A 21 -0.74 -8.36 11.38
CA ARG A 21 -1.51 -9.60 11.52
C ARG A 21 -2.84 -9.41 10.79
N ILE A 22 -3.18 -10.34 9.91
CA ILE A 22 -4.44 -10.33 9.16
C ILE A 22 -5.12 -11.69 9.27
N ASP A 23 -6.44 -11.70 9.10
CA ASP A 23 -7.19 -12.94 9.03
C ASP A 23 -6.83 -13.76 7.80
N LYS A 24 -6.84 -15.08 7.96
CA LYS A 24 -6.55 -16.04 6.89
C LYS A 24 -7.44 -15.83 5.65
N ALA A 25 -8.72 -15.53 5.87
CA ALA A 25 -9.67 -15.27 4.79
C ALA A 25 -9.30 -14.03 3.96
N LEU A 26 -8.68 -13.01 4.57
CA LEU A 26 -8.23 -11.82 3.86
C LEU A 26 -6.97 -12.13 3.03
N GLN A 27 -6.05 -12.91 3.59
CA GLN A 27 -4.88 -13.40 2.86
C GLN A 27 -5.27 -14.19 1.61
N GLU A 28 -6.21 -15.13 1.74
CA GLU A 28 -6.71 -15.95 0.63
C GLU A 28 -7.34 -15.11 -0.49
N LYS A 29 -8.06 -14.03 -0.13
CA LYS A 29 -8.60 -13.07 -1.12
C LYS A 29 -7.48 -12.35 -1.89
N PHE A 30 -6.44 -11.89 -1.20
CA PHE A 30 -5.30 -11.26 -1.86
C PHE A 30 -4.51 -12.26 -2.72
N ASP A 31 -4.37 -13.51 -2.30
CA ASP A 31 -3.75 -14.58 -3.11
C ASP A 31 -4.55 -14.83 -4.40
N HIS A 32 -5.88 -14.86 -4.31
CA HIS A 32 -6.75 -15.02 -5.48
C HIS A 32 -6.64 -13.82 -6.43
N LEU A 33 -6.69 -12.60 -5.91
CA LEU A 33 -6.54 -11.37 -6.70
C LEU A 33 -5.16 -11.28 -7.36
N SER A 34 -4.11 -11.73 -6.67
CA SER A 34 -2.74 -11.77 -7.20
C SER A 34 -2.66 -12.66 -8.44
N LYS A 35 -3.27 -13.85 -8.39
CA LYS A 35 -3.34 -14.77 -9.54
C LYS A 35 -4.10 -14.18 -10.73
N LEU A 36 -5.19 -13.46 -10.49
CA LEU A 36 -6.01 -12.87 -11.55
C LEU A 36 -5.39 -11.61 -12.18
N SER A 37 -4.72 -10.79 -11.38
CA SER A 37 -4.21 -9.48 -11.80
C SER A 37 -2.75 -9.50 -12.26
N ASN A 38 -2.04 -10.62 -12.08
CA ASN A 38 -0.60 -10.74 -12.28
C ASN A 38 0.22 -9.70 -11.49
N ARG A 39 -0.32 -9.24 -10.34
CA ARG A 39 0.34 -8.32 -9.40
C ARG A 39 0.73 -9.06 -8.12
N SER A 40 1.75 -8.57 -7.44
CA SER A 40 2.13 -9.15 -6.14
C SER A 40 1.09 -8.84 -5.06
N ARG A 41 1.00 -9.69 -4.03
CA ARG A 41 0.16 -9.41 -2.86
C ARG A 41 0.47 -8.05 -2.23
N ASN A 42 1.75 -7.73 -2.06
CA ASN A 42 2.17 -6.48 -1.40
C ASN A 42 1.72 -5.25 -2.19
N GLU A 43 1.78 -5.34 -3.52
CA GLU A 43 1.28 -4.30 -4.40
C GLU A 43 -0.24 -4.13 -4.28
N LEU A 44 -1.00 -5.23 -4.25
CA LEU A 44 -2.45 -5.18 -4.04
C LEU A 44 -2.83 -4.65 -2.65
N ILE A 45 -2.08 -5.00 -1.62
CA ILE A 45 -2.25 -4.48 -0.26
C ILE A 45 -2.01 -2.97 -0.24
N ASN A 46 -0.94 -2.49 -0.88
CA ASN A 46 -0.65 -1.06 -0.96
C ASN A 46 -1.76 -0.29 -1.69
N LEU A 47 -2.23 -0.80 -2.83
CA LEU A 47 -3.35 -0.20 -3.57
C LEU A 47 -4.64 -0.18 -2.74
N ALA A 48 -4.92 -1.26 -2.00
CA ALA A 48 -6.09 -1.33 -1.13
C ALA A 48 -5.99 -0.33 0.04
N LEU A 49 -4.80 -0.17 0.64
CA LEU A 49 -4.56 0.78 1.70
C LEU A 49 -4.67 2.23 1.21
N GLU A 50 -4.08 2.55 0.05
CA GLU A 50 -4.17 3.86 -0.57
C GLU A 50 -5.63 4.21 -0.91
N TYR A 51 -6.35 3.26 -1.51
CA TYR A 51 -7.79 3.42 -1.76
C TYR A 51 -8.57 3.65 -0.46
N ALA A 52 -8.32 2.87 0.58
CA ALA A 52 -9.00 3.01 1.86
C ALA A 52 -8.74 4.39 2.49
N MET A 53 -7.51 4.88 2.45
CA MET A 53 -7.15 6.21 2.96
C MET A 53 -7.82 7.33 2.17
N ASN A 54 -7.86 7.22 0.85
CA ASN A 54 -8.49 8.23 -0.02
C ASN A 54 -10.02 8.29 0.14
N ASN A 55 -10.65 7.17 0.53
CA ASN A 55 -12.10 7.07 0.69
C ASN A 55 -12.57 7.15 2.16
N ALA A 56 -11.64 7.18 3.11
CA ALA A 56 -11.96 7.31 4.52
C ALA A 56 -12.63 8.66 4.79
N LYS A 57 -13.87 8.63 5.31
CA LYS A 57 -14.59 9.83 5.76
C LYS A 57 -14.61 9.86 7.27
N PHE A 58 -14.11 10.94 7.86
CA PHE A 58 -14.18 11.17 9.30
C PHE A 58 -15.52 11.80 9.64
N ILE A 59 -16.31 11.12 10.47
CA ILE A 59 -17.44 11.75 11.14
C ILE A 59 -16.85 12.55 12.29
N LYS A 60 -16.95 13.89 12.25
CA LYS A 60 -16.62 14.72 13.41
C LYS A 60 -17.56 14.31 14.54
N GLN A 61 -17.02 14.00 15.73
CA GLN A 61 -17.82 13.88 16.95
C GLN A 61 -18.34 15.26 17.35
N THR A 62 -19.33 15.76 16.62
CA THR A 62 -20.22 16.83 17.04
C THR A 62 -21.62 16.27 16.86
N ASP A 63 -22.39 16.26 17.96
CA ASP A 63 -23.80 15.82 18.07
C ASP A 63 -24.06 14.48 18.77
N LYS A 64 -23.34 14.23 19.88
CA LYS A 64 -24.00 13.69 21.08
C LYS A 64 -23.85 14.67 22.23
N LYS A 65 -24.60 15.77 22.17
CA LYS A 65 -24.95 16.58 23.35
C LYS A 65 -26.47 16.59 23.49
N ARG A 66 -26.89 16.16 24.68
CA ARG A 66 -28.24 16.11 25.27
C ARG A 66 -29.02 14.84 25.01
#